data_AF-A0A645IEM3-F1
#
_entry.id   AF-A0A645IEM3-F1
#
_cell.length_a   1.000
_cell.length_b   1.000
_cell.length_c   1.000
_cell.angle_alpha   90.00
_cell.angle_beta   90.00
_cell.angle_gamma   90.00
#
_symmetry.space_group_name_H-M   'P 1'
#
loop_
_entity.id
_entity.type
_entity.pdbx_description
1 polymer ?
#
loop_
_entity_poly.entity_id
_entity_poly.type
_entity_poly.pdbx_seq_one_letter_code
_entity_poly.pdbx_strand_id
1 'polypeptide(L)'
;MKRFETPQVRFEKQQLSSLFKELLPLLTQIAEVEVTEEVESEVADIPVEFVFFFRKSKGKIQARIDFIYEDVIYSTDEKHEVQSDSSREILRDLAQEQRVIDLFKMYHYQENETGYERVLPAGEELYAFFRTELAVFSPVR
;
A
#
# COMPACT_ATOMS: atom_id res chain seq x y z
N MET A 1 -26.26 -6.46 -25.57
CA MET A 1 -25.81 -5.66 -24.41
C MET A 1 -27.04 -5.28 -23.60
N LYS A 2 -27.14 -5.75 -22.35
CA LYS A 2 -28.19 -5.32 -21.42
C LYS A 2 -27.89 -3.86 -21.03
N ARG A 3 -28.77 -2.93 -21.41
CA ARG A 3 -28.72 -1.55 -20.91
C ARG A 3 -29.31 -1.56 -19.49
N PHE A 4 -28.64 -0.93 -18.54
CA PHE A 4 -29.20 -0.70 -17.21
C PHE A 4 -30.45 0.20 -17.34
N GLU A 5 -31.47 -0.04 -16.51
CA GLU A 5 -32.72 0.75 -16.53
C GLU A 5 -32.49 2.21 -16.10
N THR A 6 -31.47 2.43 -15.26
CA THR A 6 -30.91 3.74 -14.93
C THR A 6 -29.37 3.62 -14.91
N PRO A 7 -28.62 4.50 -15.58
CA PRO A 7 -27.16 4.42 -15.67
C PRO A 7 -26.51 4.96 -14.38
N GLN A 8 -26.81 4.33 -13.25
CA GLN A 8 -26.27 4.70 -11.94
C GLN A 8 -25.58 3.50 -11.33
N VAL A 9 -24.36 3.72 -10.82
CA VAL A 9 -23.58 2.73 -10.09
C VAL A 9 -23.20 3.35 -8.76
N ARG A 10 -23.48 2.64 -7.67
CA ARG A 10 -23.16 3.07 -6.32
C ARG A 10 -21.81 2.48 -5.90
N PHE A 11 -20.99 3.31 -5.27
CA PHE A 11 -19.72 2.92 -4.66
C PHE A 11 -19.76 3.26 -3.18
N GLU A 12 -19.26 2.37 -2.33
CA GLU A 12 -19.08 2.61 -0.90
C GLU A 12 -17.74 3.32 -0.65
N LYS A 13 -17.58 3.99 0.51
CA LYS A 13 -16.36 4.77 0.83
C LYS A 13 -15.06 3.96 0.69
N GLN A 14 -15.07 2.70 1.13
CA GLN A 14 -13.91 1.81 1.04
C GLN A 14 -13.48 1.50 -0.41
N GLN A 15 -14.36 1.75 -1.38
CA GLN A 15 -14.10 1.51 -2.80
C GLN A 15 -13.56 2.75 -3.52
N LEU A 16 -13.51 3.92 -2.85
CA LEU A 16 -13.08 5.17 -3.47
C LEU A 16 -11.64 5.10 -3.96
N SER A 17 -10.75 4.44 -3.23
CA SER A 17 -9.36 4.23 -3.67
C SER A 17 -9.29 3.54 -5.05
N SER A 18 -9.96 2.40 -5.22
CA SER A 18 -10.01 1.68 -6.51
C SER A 18 -10.74 2.50 -7.59
N LEU A 19 -11.84 3.18 -7.24
CA LEU A 19 -12.55 4.05 -8.18
C LEU A 19 -11.63 5.13 -8.74
N PHE A 20 -10.95 5.89 -7.88
CA PHE A 20 -10.15 7.05 -8.29
C PHE A 20 -8.80 6.66 -8.90
N LYS A 21 -8.13 5.62 -8.37
CA LYS A 21 -6.78 5.25 -8.82
C LYS A 21 -6.75 4.28 -9.99
N GLU A 22 -7.82 3.48 -10.17
CA GLU A 22 -7.85 2.42 -11.18
C GLU A 22 -8.92 2.68 -12.24
N LEU A 23 -10.18 2.91 -11.83
CA LEU A 23 -11.30 2.99 -12.76
C LEU A 23 -11.42 4.34 -13.48
N LEU A 24 -11.38 5.46 -12.75
CA LEU A 24 -11.51 6.80 -13.34
C LEU A 24 -10.45 7.08 -14.41
N PRO A 25 -9.16 6.73 -14.23
CA PRO A 25 -8.16 6.90 -15.27
C PRO A 25 -8.49 6.12 -16.55
N LEU A 26 -9.03 4.91 -16.43
CA LEU A 26 -9.45 4.10 -17.58
C LEU A 26 -10.70 4.69 -18.26
N LEU A 27 -11.66 5.17 -17.48
CA LEU A 27 -12.87 5.80 -18.01
C LEU A 27 -12.55 7.10 -18.76
N THR A 28 -11.61 7.89 -18.24
CA THR A 28 -11.18 9.16 -18.87
C THR A 28 -10.50 8.94 -20.23
N GLN A 29 -9.94 7.74 -20.48
CA GLN A 29 -9.40 7.40 -21.80
C GLN A 29 -10.47 7.20 -22.88
N ILE A 30 -11.71 6.91 -22.49
CA ILE A 30 -12.80 6.54 -23.41
C ILE A 30 -13.99 7.49 -23.37
N ALA A 31 -14.06 8.37 -22.38
CA ALA A 31 -15.14 9.35 -22.21
C ALA A 31 -14.66 10.56 -21.39
N GLU A 32 -15.39 11.66 -21.47
CA GLU A 32 -15.26 12.77 -20.53
C GLU A 32 -15.88 12.36 -19.19
N VAL A 33 -15.14 12.56 -18.11
CA VAL A 33 -15.56 12.20 -16.75
C VAL A 33 -15.47 13.43 -15.89
N GLU A 34 -16.56 13.77 -15.21
CA GLU A 34 -16.65 14.87 -14.27
C GLU A 34 -16.85 14.31 -12.86
N VAL A 35 -16.02 14.75 -11.93
CA VAL A 35 -16.18 14.49 -10.50
C VAL A 35 -16.64 15.78 -9.85
N THR A 36 -17.68 15.71 -9.02
CA THR A 36 -18.23 16.89 -8.36
C THR A 36 -17.29 17.38 -7.25
N GLU A 37 -17.20 18.69 -7.06
CA GLU A 37 -16.34 19.30 -6.02
C GLU A 37 -16.63 18.76 -4.61
N GLU A 38 -17.90 18.42 -4.33
CA GLU A 38 -18.30 17.79 -3.07
C GLU A 38 -17.52 16.49 -2.82
N VAL A 39 -17.45 15.61 -3.82
CA VAL A 39 -16.73 14.34 -3.72
C VAL A 39 -15.22 14.57 -3.68
N GLU A 40 -14.68 15.51 -4.46
CA GLU A 40 -13.26 15.86 -4.41
C GLU A 40 -12.85 16.38 -3.02
N SER A 41 -13.73 17.10 -2.34
CA SER A 41 -13.47 17.64 -1.00
C SER A 41 -13.49 16.58 0.11
N GLU A 42 -14.13 15.43 -0.14
CA GLU A 42 -14.23 14.29 0.78
C GLU A 42 -13.07 13.30 0.65
N VAL A 43 -12.20 13.45 -0.35
CA VAL A 43 -11.08 12.54 -0.58
C VAL A 43 -9.74 13.27 -0.46
N ALA A 44 -8.69 12.53 -0.13
CA ALA A 44 -7.32 13.03 -0.11
C ALA A 44 -6.44 12.15 -1.00
N ASP A 45 -5.94 12.74 -2.09
CA ASP A 45 -4.94 12.12 -2.96
C ASP A 45 -3.54 12.50 -2.46
N ILE A 46 -2.94 11.63 -1.65
CA ILE A 46 -1.62 11.82 -1.06
C ILE A 46 -0.69 10.72 -1.61
N PRO A 47 0.51 11.05 -2.11
CA PRO A 47 1.50 10.05 -2.49
C PRO A 47 1.89 9.16 -1.30
N VAL A 48 1.97 7.86 -1.53
CA VAL A 48 2.39 6.90 -0.49
C VAL A 48 3.91 6.96 -0.27
N GLU A 49 4.30 7.03 0.99
CA GLU A 49 5.67 6.78 1.44
C GLU A 49 5.76 5.42 2.12
N PHE A 50 6.94 4.77 2.04
CA PHE A 50 7.15 3.45 2.61
C PHE A 50 8.24 3.49 3.67
N VAL A 51 7.94 2.90 4.83
CA VAL A 51 8.94 2.64 5.87
C VAL A 51 8.99 1.16 6.20
N PHE A 52 10.20 0.61 6.16
CA PHE A 52 10.46 -0.79 6.45
C PHE A 52 11.14 -0.94 7.80
N PHE A 53 10.59 -1.80 8.65
CA PHE A 53 11.17 -2.12 9.94
C PHE A 53 11.67 -3.55 9.94
N PHE A 54 12.97 -3.76 10.11
CA PHE A 54 13.57 -5.09 10.21
C PHE A 54 14.08 -5.35 11.63
N ARG A 55 13.71 -6.49 12.21
CA ARG A 55 14.10 -6.94 13.54
C ARG A 55 14.61 -8.36 13.50
N LYS A 56 15.71 -8.64 14.20
CA LYS A 56 16.13 -10.02 14.47
C LYS A 56 15.37 -10.57 15.69
N SER A 57 14.74 -11.73 15.55
CA SER A 57 14.04 -12.42 16.65
C SER A 57 14.09 -13.94 16.46
N LYS A 58 14.54 -14.69 17.47
CA LYS A 58 14.60 -16.17 17.46
C LYS A 58 15.20 -16.79 16.18
N GLY A 59 16.28 -16.21 15.67
CA GLY A 59 16.94 -16.71 14.44
C GLY A 59 16.20 -16.38 13.13
N LYS A 60 15.17 -15.53 13.18
CA LYS A 60 14.45 -15.00 12.03
C LYS A 60 14.64 -13.48 11.91
N ILE A 61 14.48 -12.99 10.70
CA ILE A 61 14.22 -11.58 10.39
C ILE A 61 12.70 -11.43 10.42
N GLN A 62 12.22 -10.52 11.26
CA GLN A 62 10.85 -10.04 11.29
C GLN A 62 10.83 -8.71 10.57
N ALA A 63 9.85 -8.51 9.71
CA ALA A 63 9.71 -7.30 8.94
C ALA A 63 8.27 -6.78 8.97
N ARG A 64 8.15 -5.46 9.07
CA ARG A 64 6.88 -4.72 9.00
C ARG A 64 6.99 -3.65 7.92
N ILE A 65 5.88 -3.42 7.24
CA ILE A 65 5.75 -2.38 6.22
C ILE A 65 4.72 -1.37 6.73
N ASP A 66 5.11 -0.11 6.78
CA ASP A 66 4.21 1.01 7.06
C ASP A 66 4.03 1.80 5.76
N PHE A 67 2.77 1.95 5.33
CA PHE A 67 2.31 2.75 4.21
C PHE A 67 1.82 4.09 4.74
N ILE A 68 2.60 5.14 4.50
CA ILE A 68 2.39 6.46 5.11
C ILE A 68 1.75 7.39 4.08
N TYR A 69 0.62 7.97 4.47
CA TYR A 69 -0.10 9.01 3.73
C TYR A 69 -0.20 10.23 4.66
N GLU A 70 0.82 11.09 4.62
CA GLU A 70 0.96 12.23 5.54
C GLU A 70 0.96 11.80 7.03
N ASP A 71 -0.13 12.04 7.75
CA ASP A 71 -0.31 11.71 9.17
C ASP A 71 -1.01 10.37 9.39
N VAL A 72 -1.51 9.73 8.32
CA VAL A 72 -2.15 8.42 8.34
C VAL A 72 -1.13 7.33 8.05
N ILE A 73 -1.15 6.27 8.87
CA ILE A 73 -0.31 5.08 8.69
C ILE A 73 -1.20 3.85 8.59
N TYR A 74 -1.13 3.17 7.43
CA TYR A 74 -1.62 1.80 7.30
C TYR A 74 -0.42 0.88 7.47
N SER A 75 -0.50 -0.08 8.40
CA SER A 75 0.62 -0.95 8.73
C SER A 75 0.25 -2.41 8.53
N THR A 76 1.24 -3.23 8.23
CA THR A 76 1.08 -4.69 8.25
C THR A 76 0.96 -5.25 9.69
N ASP A 77 1.19 -4.42 10.71
CA ASP A 77 0.87 -4.72 12.11
C ASP A 77 -0.13 -3.68 12.62
N GLU A 78 -1.38 -4.10 12.86
CA GLU A 78 -2.50 -3.23 13.27
C GLU A 78 -2.16 -2.33 14.47
N LYS A 79 -1.25 -2.76 15.36
CA LYS A 79 -0.83 -1.96 16.52
C LYS A 79 -0.06 -0.70 16.16
N HIS A 80 0.40 -0.60 14.92
CA HIS A 80 1.17 0.51 14.38
C HIS A 80 0.35 1.35 13.38
N GLU A 81 -0.92 1.03 13.18
CA GLU A 81 -1.81 1.90 12.42
C GLU A 81 -2.04 3.22 13.15
N VAL A 82 -2.08 4.30 12.38
CA VAL A 82 -2.42 5.64 12.85
C VAL A 82 -3.52 6.15 11.94
N GLN A 83 -4.68 6.44 12.51
CA GLN A 83 -5.76 7.10 11.81
C GLN A 83 -5.66 8.61 12.04
N SER A 84 -5.98 9.39 11.01
CA SER A 84 -6.15 10.83 11.14
C SER A 84 -7.56 11.14 11.62
N ASP A 85 -7.71 12.24 12.38
CA ASP A 85 -9.01 12.83 12.72
C ASP A 85 -9.64 13.56 11.50
N SER A 86 -8.94 13.58 10.36
CA SER A 86 -9.45 14.06 9.07
C SER A 86 -10.77 13.37 8.70
N SER A 87 -11.76 14.16 8.29
CA SER A 87 -13.01 13.65 7.73
C SER A 87 -12.88 13.13 6.29
N ARG A 88 -11.70 13.31 5.66
CA ARG A 88 -11.44 12.90 4.27
C ARG A 88 -10.97 11.46 4.22
N GLU A 89 -11.42 10.74 3.19
CA GLU A 89 -10.97 9.39 2.86
C GLU A 89 -9.64 9.44 2.10
N ILE A 90 -8.63 8.71 2.57
CA ILE A 90 -7.34 8.60 1.86
C ILE A 90 -7.50 7.71 0.62
N LEU A 91 -7.11 8.23 -0.55
CA LEU A 91 -7.06 7.46 -1.79
C LEU A 91 -5.77 6.63 -1.86
N ARG A 92 -5.82 5.43 -1.30
CA ARG A 92 -4.67 4.51 -1.24
C ARG A 92 -4.24 4.07 -2.63
N ASP A 93 -2.94 4.12 -2.90
CA ASP A 93 -2.33 3.57 -4.11
C ASP A 93 -2.04 2.08 -3.92
N LEU A 94 -3.11 1.28 -3.95
CA LEU A 94 -3.05 -0.17 -3.75
C LEU A 94 -2.09 -0.87 -4.73
N ALA A 95 -1.90 -0.31 -5.93
CA ALA A 95 -0.96 -0.86 -6.89
C ALA A 95 0.50 -0.69 -6.43
N GLN A 96 0.87 0.48 -5.89
CA GLN A 96 2.20 0.70 -5.34
C GLN A 96 2.42 -0.09 -4.03
N GLU A 97 1.41 -0.13 -3.16
CA GLU A 97 1.46 -0.96 -1.95
C GLU A 97 1.70 -2.44 -2.29
N GLN A 98 0.98 -2.97 -3.29
CA GLN A 98 1.13 -4.36 -3.72
C GLN A 98 2.51 -4.64 -4.32
N ARG A 99 3.11 -3.70 -5.06
CA ARG A 99 4.49 -3.86 -5.57
C ARG A 99 5.50 -4.03 -4.44
N VAL A 100 5.33 -3.28 -3.37
CA VAL A 100 6.18 -3.38 -2.18
C VAL A 100 5.95 -4.72 -1.46
N ILE A 101 4.71 -5.18 -1.35
CA ILE A 101 4.41 -6.52 -0.83
C ILE A 101 5.06 -7.62 -1.70
N ASP A 102 5.00 -7.49 -3.02
CA ASP A 102 5.59 -8.47 -3.94
C ASP A 102 7.13 -8.48 -3.89
N LEU A 103 7.75 -7.35 -3.54
CA LEU A 103 9.19 -7.28 -3.24
C LEU A 103 9.56 -8.21 -2.07
N PHE A 104 8.77 -8.23 -1.00
CA PHE A 104 8.98 -9.14 0.14
C PHE A 104 8.86 -10.60 -0.27
N LYS A 105 7.87 -10.94 -1.11
CA LYS A 105 7.71 -12.30 -1.65
C LYS A 105 8.92 -12.70 -2.49
N MET A 106 9.45 -11.81 -3.33
CA MET A 106 10.64 -12.06 -4.17
C MET A 106 11.87 -12.35 -3.31
N TYR A 107 12.01 -11.70 -2.16
CA TYR A 107 13.09 -11.95 -1.20
C TYR A 107 12.78 -13.04 -0.16
N HIS A 108 11.81 -13.92 -0.46
CA HIS A 108 11.48 -15.10 0.35
C HIS A 108 11.02 -14.80 1.77
N TYR A 109 10.43 -13.63 2.00
CA TYR A 109 9.67 -13.39 3.22
C TYR A 109 8.29 -14.04 3.12
N GLN A 110 7.84 -14.58 4.24
CA GLN A 110 6.53 -15.22 4.40
C GLN A 110 5.67 -14.37 5.32
N GLU A 111 4.38 -14.25 5.04
CA GLU A 111 3.45 -13.51 5.89
C GLU A 111 3.33 -14.16 7.27
N ASN A 112 3.20 -13.31 8.29
CA ASN A 112 2.88 -13.70 9.65
C ASN A 112 1.92 -12.69 10.30
N GLU A 113 1.64 -12.85 11.59
CA GLU A 113 0.67 -12.03 12.32
C GLU A 113 0.97 -10.52 12.34
N THR A 114 2.23 -10.11 12.15
CA THR A 114 2.66 -8.71 12.28
C THR A 114 3.33 -8.17 11.02
N GLY A 115 3.12 -8.83 9.89
CA GLY A 115 3.76 -8.53 8.62
C GLY A 115 4.45 -9.75 8.04
N TYR A 116 5.78 -9.79 8.10
CA TYR A 116 6.58 -10.73 7.34
C TYR A 116 7.73 -11.32 8.14
N GLU A 117 8.13 -12.54 7.80
CA GLU A 117 9.31 -13.17 8.37
C GLU A 117 10.12 -14.00 7.37
N ARG A 118 11.41 -14.09 7.64
CA ARG A 118 12.33 -14.97 6.92
C ARG A 118 13.34 -15.55 7.89
N VAL A 119 13.80 -16.77 7.65
CA VAL A 119 14.92 -17.34 8.41
C VAL A 119 16.15 -16.47 8.20
N LEU A 120 16.84 -16.11 9.29
CA LEU A 120 18.07 -15.31 9.18
C LEU A 120 19.10 -16.11 8.35
N PRO A 121 19.58 -15.57 7.22
CA PRO A 121 20.56 -16.27 6.41
C PRO A 121 21.89 -16.47 7.16
N ALA A 122 22.69 -17.42 6.70
CA ALA A 122 23.99 -17.73 7.28
C ALA A 122 25.09 -17.73 6.20
N GLY A 123 26.35 -17.62 6.63
CA GLY A 123 27.50 -17.64 5.71
C GLY A 123 27.45 -16.50 4.69
N GLU A 124 27.63 -16.84 3.41
CA GLU A 124 27.68 -15.87 2.31
C GLU A 124 26.33 -15.17 2.09
N GLU A 125 25.21 -15.85 2.32
CA GLU A 125 23.88 -15.25 2.17
C GLU A 125 23.62 -14.15 3.21
N LEU A 126 24.24 -14.25 4.40
CA LEU A 126 24.16 -13.19 5.41
C LEU A 126 24.87 -11.93 4.93
N TYR A 127 26.01 -12.08 4.27
CA TYR A 127 26.72 -10.95 3.68
C TYR A 127 25.93 -10.32 2.53
N ALA A 128 25.35 -11.15 1.65
CA ALA A 128 24.47 -10.69 0.58
C ALA A 128 23.26 -9.93 1.14
N PHE A 129 22.60 -10.44 2.18
CA PHE A 129 21.49 -9.77 2.84
C PHE A 129 21.80 -8.31 3.21
N PHE A 130 22.92 -8.06 3.89
CA PHE A 130 23.29 -6.71 4.32
C PHE A 130 23.77 -5.79 3.19
N ARG A 131 24.34 -6.36 2.11
CA ARG A 131 24.99 -5.57 1.05
C ARG A 131 24.12 -5.32 -0.16
N THR A 132 23.22 -6.24 -0.49
CA THR A 132 22.37 -6.16 -1.69
C THR A 132 20.91 -6.05 -1.31
N GLU A 133 20.39 -6.99 -0.52
CA GLU A 133 18.96 -7.05 -0.22
C GLU A 133 18.47 -5.82 0.55
N LEU A 134 19.10 -5.47 1.67
CA LEU A 134 18.71 -4.27 2.43
C LEU A 134 18.82 -2.97 1.63
N ALA A 135 19.71 -2.91 0.63
CA ALA A 135 19.82 -1.73 -0.23
C ALA A 135 18.58 -1.53 -1.11
N VAL A 136 17.87 -2.61 -1.45
CA VAL A 136 16.62 -2.54 -2.22
C VAL A 136 15.46 -1.99 -1.38
N PHE A 137 15.49 -2.24 -0.07
CA PHE A 137 14.52 -1.70 0.89
C PHE A 137 14.91 -0.34 1.46
N SER A 138 16.06 0.22 1.07
CA SER A 138 16.40 1.58 1.47
C SER A 138 15.67 2.55 0.54
N PRO A 139 14.85 3.49 1.05
CA PRO A 139 14.33 4.55 0.22
C PRO A 139 15.52 5.30 -0.41
N VAL A 140 15.50 5.44 -1.73
CA VAL A 140 16.39 6.36 -2.43
C VAL A 140 15.94 7.75 -2.00
N ARG A 141 16.75 8.41 -1.17
CA ARG A 141 16.52 9.80 -0.77
C ARG A 141 16.63 10.74 -1.95
#